data_AF-A0A822B7Z5-F1
#
_entry.id   AF-A0A822B7Z5-F1
#
_cell.length_a   1.000
_cell.length_b   1.000
_cell.length_c   1.000
_cell.angle_alpha   90.00
_cell.angle_beta   90.00
_cell.angle_gamma   90.00
#
_symmetry.space_group_name_H-M   'P 1'
#
loop_
_entity.id
_entity.type
_entity.pdbx_description
1 polymer ?
#
loop_
_entity_poly.entity_id
_entity_poly.type
_entity_poly.pdbx_seq_one_letter_code
_entity_poly.pdbx_strand_id
1 'polypeptide(L)'
;MMIGNGKGKFAIQTSYEIGFDSPPLVMASGDFNNDKRSEIVIANGGSNHVDIFVAYNNGSFENQIRYSAGSSPQSVVVGDFNNDTRLDIVVANLGSNDVSVLLGNGNGSFENQIRYSAGSYPKSVVVDDFNNDTRLDIVVANLGSNDVSVLLGNGNGSFENQTRYSAGSSPSSVVVGDFNNDTRPDIVVANGDSNDVSVLLGNGNGSFENQTRYPAGSFPQSVVVGDFNNDSRLDIVVANWDSNDVSVLLGSGNGSFENQTRYSAGSSPLSLVVGDLNNDTRLDIVVTNGGSNDVSVLLGIGNGSFENQTRYSAGSSPSSVVVGDVNNDTRLDIVVANGGSNDVSVLLGNGNGSFENQIRYSAGSSPLSLVVGDFNNDTRLDIVVANYHSDDVSVLVDYDNIVFVKQMILVTGNDSRPQSLVISDFNNDDLMDIGVVNSRIHNIGIFLGYGDISFGNQMTYSTYPYLYPCSMAVGDFNNDTRVDIVFASCDADSVVIILGCGNGSFENLMMYSTNSSSSRYSLAVEDINNDTILDIVVAIHDTNYLGVLLGQGNGTFASIILFPLEYGTHPFSIVIGDFNNDRKLDFAVANNGTDSLNILLQTC
;
A
#
# COMPACT_ATOMS: atom_id res chain seq x y z
N MET A 1 25.10 -18.31 -18.03
CA MET A 1 24.40 -19.49 -18.58
C MET A 1 23.80 -20.23 -17.40
N MET A 2 22.50 -20.00 -17.11
CA MET A 2 21.84 -20.53 -15.91
C MET A 2 21.14 -21.87 -16.25
N ILE A 3 21.66 -22.98 -15.70
CA ILE A 3 21.16 -24.37 -15.87
C ILE A 3 21.31 -25.05 -14.50
N GLY A 4 20.47 -25.93 -13.93
CA GLY A 4 19.30 -26.81 -14.20
C GLY A 4 18.97 -27.47 -12.83
N ASN A 5 17.79 -27.96 -12.44
CA ASN A 5 16.65 -28.62 -13.06
C ASN A 5 15.39 -28.23 -12.25
N GLY A 6 14.31 -27.76 -12.90
CA GLY A 6 12.96 -27.68 -12.30
C GLY A 6 12.83 -26.97 -10.95
N LYS A 7 13.47 -25.80 -10.79
CA LYS A 7 13.54 -24.98 -9.55
C LYS A 7 13.61 -23.49 -9.91
N GLY A 8 12.49 -22.87 -10.32
CA GLY A 8 12.38 -21.42 -10.59
C GLY A 8 13.57 -20.79 -11.32
N LYS A 9 13.78 -21.16 -12.60
CA LYS A 9 14.90 -20.59 -13.36
C LYS A 9 14.53 -19.24 -13.88
N PHE A 10 15.28 -18.24 -13.45
CA PHE A 10 15.24 -17.00 -14.17
C PHE A 10 16.12 -17.07 -15.42
N ALA A 11 15.66 -16.49 -16.50
CA ALA A 11 16.51 -16.20 -17.63
C ALA A 11 17.70 -15.33 -17.20
N ILE A 12 18.63 -15.09 -18.13
CA ILE A 12 19.59 -14.00 -17.95
C ILE A 12 18.76 -12.73 -17.77
N GLN A 13 18.86 -12.13 -16.58
CA GLN A 13 18.12 -10.93 -16.24
C GLN A 13 18.42 -9.85 -17.26
N THR A 14 17.36 -9.24 -17.75
CA THR A 14 17.52 -8.22 -18.76
C THR A 14 17.36 -6.91 -18.03
N SER A 15 18.49 -6.24 -17.93
CA SER A 15 18.56 -4.93 -17.34
C SER A 15 18.41 -3.94 -18.47
N TYR A 16 17.61 -2.94 -18.17
CA TYR A 16 17.36 -1.86 -19.08
C TYR A 16 17.91 -0.62 -18.40
N GLU A 17 19.00 -0.08 -18.91
CA GLU A 17 19.40 1.28 -18.58
C GLU A 17 18.30 2.23 -19.08
N ILE A 18 17.58 2.80 -18.14
CA ILE A 18 16.48 3.69 -18.43
C ILE A 18 17.03 5.12 -18.53
N GLY A 19 17.99 5.47 -17.68
CA GLY A 19 18.39 6.87 -17.53
C GLY A 19 17.17 7.66 -17.08
N PHE A 20 16.52 7.24 -16.00
CA PHE A 20 15.59 8.07 -15.25
C PHE A 20 16.24 9.42 -14.99
N ASP A 21 15.51 10.48 -15.28
CA ASP A 21 15.97 11.83 -14.95
C ASP A 21 15.79 12.12 -13.44
N SER A 22 15.26 11.15 -12.65
CA SER A 22 14.88 11.26 -11.22
C SER A 22 14.49 9.90 -10.58
N PRO A 23 14.40 9.76 -9.24
CA PRO A 23 13.99 8.51 -8.59
C PRO A 23 12.61 7.98 -9.01
N PRO A 24 12.44 6.65 -9.18
CA PRO A 24 11.13 6.02 -9.36
C PRO A 24 10.27 6.19 -8.10
N LEU A 25 9.02 6.64 -8.27
CA LEU A 25 8.12 6.99 -7.16
C LEU A 25 7.05 5.92 -6.91
N VAL A 26 6.47 5.38 -7.99
CA VAL A 26 5.38 4.40 -7.93
C VAL A 26 5.45 3.44 -9.12
N MET A 27 5.03 2.19 -8.91
CA MET A 27 4.99 1.12 -9.92
C MET A 27 3.60 0.46 -9.94
N ALA A 28 3.22 -0.06 -11.10
CA ALA A 28 2.08 -0.97 -11.26
C ALA A 28 2.40 -2.03 -12.33
N SER A 29 1.62 -3.12 -12.35
CA SER A 29 1.77 -4.23 -13.31
C SER A 29 0.45 -4.74 -13.86
N GLY A 30 0.44 -5.23 -15.10
CA GLY A 30 -0.70 -5.88 -15.76
C GLY A 30 -0.41 -6.29 -17.21
N ASP A 31 -1.19 -7.23 -17.78
CA ASP A 31 -1.01 -7.82 -19.13
C ASP A 31 -1.37 -6.90 -20.31
N PHE A 32 -0.45 -6.04 -20.74
CA PHE A 32 -0.63 -5.04 -21.80
C PHE A 32 -0.52 -5.63 -23.22
N ASN A 33 0.19 -6.76 -23.37
CA ASN A 33 0.36 -7.46 -24.64
C ASN A 33 -0.65 -8.60 -24.85
N ASN A 34 -1.61 -8.80 -23.93
CA ASN A 34 -2.72 -9.74 -24.07
C ASN A 34 -2.37 -11.17 -24.42
N ASP A 35 -1.13 -11.51 -24.15
CA ASP A 35 -0.67 -12.85 -24.28
C ASP A 35 -0.60 -13.49 -22.92
N LYS A 36 -1.32 -12.93 -21.91
CA LYS A 36 -1.45 -13.33 -20.50
C LYS A 36 -0.18 -13.07 -19.69
N ARG A 37 0.69 -12.20 -20.22
CA ARG A 37 1.94 -11.73 -19.63
C ARG A 37 1.72 -10.36 -19.04
N SER A 38 1.76 -10.18 -17.73
CA SER A 38 1.91 -8.87 -17.13
C SER A 38 3.15 -8.15 -17.64
N GLU A 39 3.04 -6.84 -17.66
CA GLU A 39 4.09 -5.92 -18.00
C GLU A 39 4.15 -4.87 -16.91
N ILE A 40 5.09 -3.93 -17.04
CA ILE A 40 5.36 -2.97 -15.97
C ILE A 40 5.34 -1.56 -16.49
N VAL A 41 4.75 -0.72 -15.65
CA VAL A 41 4.79 0.73 -15.77
C VAL A 41 5.45 1.33 -14.55
N ILE A 42 6.33 2.30 -14.81
CA ILE A 42 7.02 3.06 -13.77
C ILE A 42 6.78 4.55 -14.01
N ALA A 43 6.35 5.24 -12.96
CA ALA A 43 6.27 6.69 -12.91
C ALA A 43 7.42 7.25 -12.06
N ASN A 44 8.23 8.11 -12.68
CA ASN A 44 9.42 8.70 -12.07
C ASN A 44 9.18 10.18 -11.71
N GLY A 45 9.10 10.51 -10.41
CA GLY A 45 8.53 11.77 -9.90
C GLY A 45 9.16 13.08 -10.37
N GLY A 46 10.39 13.05 -10.90
CA GLY A 46 11.12 14.20 -11.46
C GLY A 46 11.49 14.07 -12.94
N SER A 47 11.02 13.03 -13.65
CA SER A 47 11.26 12.85 -15.09
C SER A 47 10.07 13.33 -15.92
N ASN A 48 10.14 13.21 -17.26
CA ASN A 48 9.02 13.53 -18.17
C ASN A 48 8.53 12.33 -18.98
N HIS A 49 8.67 11.13 -18.42
CA HIS A 49 8.38 9.89 -19.10
C HIS A 49 7.88 8.81 -18.15
N VAL A 50 7.12 7.87 -18.72
CA VAL A 50 6.91 6.57 -18.11
C VAL A 50 7.64 5.55 -18.92
N ASP A 51 8.32 4.69 -18.21
CA ASP A 51 9.11 3.67 -18.85
C ASP A 51 8.28 2.42 -18.83
N ILE A 52 7.86 2.03 -20.04
CA ILE A 52 7.09 0.82 -20.22
C ILE A 52 8.01 -0.29 -20.65
N PHE A 53 7.80 -1.37 -19.93
CA PHE A 53 8.53 -2.58 -20.10
C PHE A 53 7.50 -3.59 -20.59
N VAL A 54 7.67 -3.92 -21.86
CA VAL A 54 6.92 -4.93 -22.59
C VAL A 54 7.59 -6.27 -22.50
N ALA A 55 6.90 -7.28 -22.03
CA ALA A 55 7.49 -8.58 -21.89
C ALA A 55 7.35 -9.41 -23.18
N TYR A 56 8.34 -10.26 -23.46
CA TYR A 56 8.35 -11.14 -24.63
C TYR A 56 7.99 -12.60 -24.29
N ASN A 57 7.67 -13.38 -25.32
CA ASN A 57 7.55 -14.84 -25.21
C ASN A 57 8.85 -15.53 -24.69
N ASN A 58 10.03 -14.99 -24.99
CA ASN A 58 11.31 -15.40 -24.36
C ASN A 58 11.66 -14.53 -23.14
N GLY A 59 10.98 -13.39 -23.09
CA GLY A 59 10.63 -12.60 -21.94
C GLY A 59 11.72 -11.80 -21.25
N SER A 60 12.85 -11.66 -21.94
CA SER A 60 13.36 -10.28 -22.07
C SER A 60 12.20 -9.30 -22.32
N PHE A 61 12.39 -8.08 -21.90
CA PHE A 61 11.52 -6.98 -22.27
C PHE A 61 12.07 -6.21 -23.46
N GLU A 62 11.25 -5.41 -24.09
CA GLU A 62 11.79 -4.43 -25.01
C GLU A 62 12.72 -3.45 -24.29
N ASN A 63 13.70 -2.93 -25.03
CA ASN A 63 14.48 -1.78 -24.57
C ASN A 63 13.52 -0.74 -24.07
N GLN A 64 13.77 -0.23 -22.84
CA GLN A 64 12.93 0.74 -22.14
C GLN A 64 12.19 1.56 -23.14
N ILE A 65 10.95 1.16 -23.34
CA ILE A 65 10.22 1.84 -24.36
C ILE A 65 9.76 3.07 -23.61
N ARG A 66 10.60 4.09 -23.77
CA ARG A 66 10.34 5.38 -23.21
C ARG A 66 9.24 5.94 -24.05
N TYR A 67 8.05 5.67 -23.57
CA TYR A 67 6.96 6.50 -23.91
C TYR A 67 7.20 7.77 -23.13
N SER A 68 7.39 8.83 -23.90
CA SER A 68 7.28 10.14 -23.32
C SER A 68 6.00 10.15 -22.48
N ALA A 69 6.08 10.83 -21.36
CA ALA A 69 4.94 11.15 -20.55
C ALA A 69 4.86 12.69 -20.51
N GLY A 70 4.07 13.20 -19.61
CA GLY A 70 4.25 14.55 -19.12
C GLY A 70 5.38 14.65 -18.09
N SER A 71 5.74 15.87 -17.71
CA SER A 71 6.72 16.13 -16.66
C SER A 71 6.18 15.86 -15.25
N SER A 72 7.03 15.34 -14.39
CA SER A 72 6.78 14.93 -12.99
C SER A 72 5.58 13.99 -12.81
N PRO A 73 5.59 12.77 -13.37
CA PRO A 73 4.55 11.77 -13.13
C PRO A 73 4.41 11.41 -11.65
N GLN A 74 3.19 11.37 -11.12
CA GLN A 74 2.90 11.24 -9.68
C GLN A 74 2.07 10.01 -9.33
N SER A 75 1.20 9.57 -10.22
CA SER A 75 0.29 8.46 -9.98
C SER A 75 0.09 7.67 -11.27
N VAL A 76 -0.09 6.35 -11.13
CA VAL A 76 -0.20 5.40 -12.24
C VAL A 76 -1.33 4.40 -12.00
N VAL A 77 -2.08 4.10 -13.06
CA VAL A 77 -3.15 3.10 -13.08
C VAL A 77 -3.12 2.30 -14.38
N VAL A 78 -3.66 1.08 -14.32
CA VAL A 78 -3.66 0.07 -15.39
C VAL A 78 -5.09 -0.41 -15.65
N GLY A 79 -5.50 -0.54 -16.92
CA GLY A 79 -6.81 -1.05 -17.34
C GLY A 79 -6.95 -1.12 -18.86
N ASP A 80 -7.90 -1.88 -19.42
CA ASP A 80 -8.21 -1.93 -20.87
C ASP A 80 -9.12 -0.75 -21.29
N PHE A 81 -8.57 0.31 -21.91
CA PHE A 81 -9.30 1.53 -22.32
C PHE A 81 -9.84 1.50 -23.75
N ASN A 82 -9.65 0.39 -24.47
CA ASN A 82 -10.04 0.25 -25.87
C ASN A 82 -10.81 -1.03 -26.18
N ASN A 83 -11.15 -1.83 -25.17
CA ASN A 83 -11.99 -3.03 -25.24
C ASN A 83 -11.55 -4.07 -26.25
N ASP A 84 -10.30 -4.04 -26.65
CA ASP A 84 -9.72 -5.11 -27.43
C ASP A 84 -9.04 -6.16 -26.53
N THR A 85 -9.46 -6.13 -25.26
CA THR A 85 -9.03 -6.91 -24.11
C THR A 85 -7.67 -6.53 -23.57
N ARG A 86 -6.95 -5.57 -24.17
CA ARG A 86 -5.52 -5.31 -23.94
C ARG A 86 -5.35 -4.25 -22.88
N LEU A 87 -4.50 -4.51 -21.88
CA LEU A 87 -4.29 -3.50 -20.86
C LEU A 87 -3.52 -2.31 -21.43
N ASP A 88 -3.98 -1.14 -21.03
CA ASP A 88 -3.48 0.17 -21.38
C ASP A 88 -3.02 0.90 -20.10
N ILE A 89 -2.34 2.03 -20.26
CA ILE A 89 -1.68 2.74 -19.16
C ILE A 89 -2.07 4.21 -19.13
N VAL A 90 -2.30 4.69 -17.91
CA VAL A 90 -2.64 6.09 -17.64
C VAL A 90 -1.80 6.65 -16.51
N VAL A 91 -1.27 7.85 -16.75
CA VAL A 91 -0.31 8.49 -15.86
C VAL A 91 -0.69 9.96 -15.67
N ALA A 92 -0.77 10.39 -14.42
CA ALA A 92 -0.94 11.80 -14.04
C ALA A 92 0.41 12.51 -13.93
N ASN A 93 0.61 13.56 -14.73
CA ASN A 93 1.90 14.24 -14.85
C ASN A 93 1.90 15.66 -14.28
N LEU A 94 2.35 15.80 -13.03
CA LEU A 94 2.22 17.00 -12.23
C LEU A 94 2.83 18.23 -12.94
N GLY A 95 4.08 18.14 -13.35
CA GLY A 95 4.83 19.30 -13.88
C GLY A 95 4.32 19.82 -15.23
N SER A 96 3.70 18.98 -16.07
CA SER A 96 3.36 19.34 -17.47
C SER A 96 1.89 19.64 -17.66
N ASN A 97 1.06 19.31 -16.66
CA ASN A 97 -0.37 19.59 -16.68
C ASN A 97 -1.12 18.75 -17.72
N ASP A 98 -0.79 17.45 -17.79
CA ASP A 98 -1.40 16.51 -18.72
C ASP A 98 -1.50 15.09 -18.15
N VAL A 99 -2.25 14.25 -18.85
CA VAL A 99 -2.16 12.81 -18.72
C VAL A 99 -1.56 12.21 -19.96
N SER A 100 -0.78 11.18 -19.73
CA SER A 100 -0.27 10.34 -20.79
C SER A 100 -1.13 9.11 -20.84
N VAL A 101 -1.82 8.95 -21.97
CA VAL A 101 -2.48 7.71 -22.35
C VAL A 101 -1.54 6.98 -23.30
N LEU A 102 -1.24 5.76 -22.92
CA LEU A 102 -0.49 4.84 -23.72
C LEU A 102 -1.43 3.67 -24.00
N LEU A 103 -1.84 3.51 -25.26
CA LEU A 103 -2.66 2.38 -25.70
C LEU A 103 -1.81 1.19 -26.06
N GLY A 104 -2.02 0.08 -25.36
CA GLY A 104 -1.40 -1.20 -25.59
C GLY A 104 -1.84 -1.73 -26.94
N ASN A 105 -0.90 -1.88 -27.87
CA ASN A 105 -1.13 -2.58 -29.12
C ASN A 105 -1.23 -4.09 -28.93
N GLY A 106 -1.33 -4.62 -27.70
CA GLY A 106 -1.50 -6.07 -27.47
C GLY A 106 -0.36 -6.91 -27.96
N ASN A 107 0.76 -6.24 -28.06
CA ASN A 107 2.08 -6.77 -28.26
C ASN A 107 3.03 -5.99 -27.33
N GLY A 108 2.42 -5.31 -26.34
CA GLY A 108 2.98 -4.46 -25.30
C GLY A 108 3.59 -3.17 -25.80
N SER A 109 3.89 -3.02 -27.10
CA SER A 109 4.19 -1.68 -27.60
C SER A 109 2.97 -0.81 -27.41
N PHE A 110 3.19 0.40 -26.92
CA PHE A 110 2.17 1.41 -26.83
C PHE A 110 2.18 2.29 -28.06
N GLU A 111 1.01 2.76 -28.45
CA GLU A 111 0.96 3.90 -29.34
C GLU A 111 1.73 5.06 -28.69
N ASN A 112 2.36 5.90 -29.53
CA ASN A 112 3.00 7.11 -29.02
C ASN A 112 2.01 7.81 -28.10
N GLN A 113 2.49 8.20 -26.92
CA GLN A 113 1.62 8.79 -25.91
C GLN A 113 0.69 9.82 -26.54
N ILE A 114 -0.60 9.57 -26.41
CA ILE A 114 -1.54 10.63 -26.72
C ILE A 114 -1.65 11.38 -25.43
N ARG A 115 -0.87 12.46 -25.38
CA ARG A 115 -1.01 13.41 -24.31
C ARG A 115 -2.33 14.11 -24.51
N TYR A 116 -3.22 13.84 -23.59
CA TYR A 116 -4.38 14.65 -23.42
C TYR A 116 -4.03 15.65 -22.34
N SER A 117 -4.16 16.93 -22.68
CA SER A 117 -4.06 17.97 -21.68
C SER A 117 -4.92 17.57 -20.49
N ALA A 118 -4.43 17.89 -19.31
CA ALA A 118 -5.16 17.80 -18.07
C ALA A 118 -5.30 19.23 -17.56
N GLY A 119 -5.67 19.36 -16.29
CA GLY A 119 -5.45 20.58 -15.53
C GLY A 119 -3.99 20.71 -15.08
N SER A 120 -3.70 21.80 -14.39
CA SER A 120 -2.39 22.07 -13.83
C SER A 120 -2.11 21.21 -12.60
N TYR A 121 -0.87 20.76 -12.43
CA TYR A 121 -0.41 19.89 -11.33
C TYR A 121 -1.31 18.67 -11.03
N PRO A 122 -1.58 17.77 -11.99
CA PRO A 122 -2.30 16.53 -11.72
C PRO A 122 -1.56 15.67 -10.69
N LYS A 123 -2.29 15.15 -9.69
CA LYS A 123 -1.71 14.51 -8.50
C LYS A 123 -2.20 13.09 -8.25
N SER A 124 -3.44 12.78 -8.60
CA SER A 124 -4.08 11.49 -8.35
C SER A 124 -4.93 11.11 -9.56
N VAL A 125 -4.97 9.82 -9.90
CA VAL A 125 -5.71 9.29 -11.05
C VAL A 125 -6.46 8.01 -10.69
N VAL A 126 -7.61 7.82 -11.32
CA VAL A 126 -8.52 6.67 -11.17
C VAL A 126 -9.17 6.35 -12.53
N VAL A 127 -9.72 5.15 -12.64
CA VAL A 127 -10.28 4.60 -13.88
C VAL A 127 -11.54 3.79 -13.61
N ASP A 128 -12.52 3.88 -14.52
CA ASP A 128 -13.80 3.13 -14.53
C ASP A 128 -14.56 3.37 -15.85
N ASP A 129 -15.71 2.72 -16.10
CA ASP A 129 -16.58 2.95 -17.27
C ASP A 129 -17.64 4.04 -17.00
N PHE A 130 -17.33 5.31 -17.26
CA PHE A 130 -18.18 6.45 -16.86
C PHE A 130 -19.35 6.73 -17.79
N ASN A 131 -19.57 5.86 -18.79
CA ASN A 131 -20.62 6.06 -19.77
C ASN A 131 -21.37 4.79 -20.20
N ASN A 132 -21.04 3.65 -19.60
CA ASN A 132 -21.72 2.37 -19.76
C ASN A 132 -21.65 1.79 -21.16
N ASP A 133 -20.66 2.24 -21.93
CA ASP A 133 -20.36 1.61 -23.19
C ASP A 133 -19.32 0.49 -23.02
N THR A 134 -19.08 0.03 -21.78
CA THR A 134 -18.18 -1.06 -21.34
C THR A 134 -16.71 -0.75 -21.49
N ARG A 135 -16.36 0.53 -21.66
CA ARG A 135 -14.99 0.99 -21.93
C ARG A 135 -14.50 1.82 -20.77
N LEU A 136 -13.24 1.61 -20.39
CA LEU A 136 -12.66 2.40 -19.33
C LEU A 136 -12.42 3.85 -19.81
N ASP A 137 -12.84 4.79 -18.98
CA ASP A 137 -12.52 6.21 -19.06
C ASP A 137 -11.59 6.63 -17.89
N ILE A 138 -11.02 7.83 -17.99
CA ILE A 138 -9.99 8.32 -17.06
C ILE A 138 -10.47 9.58 -16.38
N VAL A 139 -10.22 9.64 -15.07
CA VAL A 139 -10.32 10.91 -14.34
C VAL A 139 -9.13 11.21 -13.45
N VAL A 140 -8.76 12.48 -13.46
CA VAL A 140 -7.55 13.01 -12.82
C VAL A 140 -7.87 14.25 -12.01
N ALA A 141 -7.33 14.30 -10.80
CA ALA A 141 -7.39 15.45 -9.92
C ALA A 141 -6.22 16.42 -10.17
N ASN A 142 -6.52 17.68 -10.48
CA ASN A 142 -5.52 18.68 -10.90
C ASN A 142 -5.29 19.78 -9.85
N LEU A 143 -4.25 19.61 -9.02
CA LEU A 143 -3.92 20.49 -7.90
C LEU A 143 -3.80 21.97 -8.32
N GLY A 144 -3.10 22.26 -9.41
CA GLY A 144 -2.69 23.62 -9.77
C GLY A 144 -3.73 24.46 -10.49
N SER A 145 -4.72 23.86 -11.12
CA SER A 145 -5.75 24.58 -11.89
C SER A 145 -7.14 24.45 -11.36
N ASN A 146 -7.29 23.62 -10.34
CA ASN A 146 -8.50 23.59 -9.55
C ASN A 146 -9.66 22.92 -10.30
N ASP A 147 -9.38 21.77 -10.90
CA ASP A 147 -10.38 21.01 -11.63
C ASP A 147 -10.08 19.52 -11.74
N VAL A 148 -11.03 18.79 -12.30
CA VAL A 148 -10.81 17.43 -12.79
C VAL A 148 -10.83 17.43 -14.30
N SER A 149 -10.00 16.58 -14.83
CA SER A 149 -10.04 16.28 -16.25
C SER A 149 -10.74 14.95 -16.43
N VAL A 150 -11.75 14.93 -17.29
CA VAL A 150 -12.43 13.72 -17.74
C VAL A 150 -12.08 13.48 -19.18
N LEU A 151 -11.73 12.23 -19.44
CA LEU A 151 -11.33 11.81 -20.76
C LEU A 151 -12.10 10.53 -21.06
N LEU A 152 -13.04 10.61 -22.00
CA LEU A 152 -13.86 9.47 -22.41
C LEU A 152 -13.12 8.60 -23.39
N GLY A 153 -12.96 7.32 -23.03
CA GLY A 153 -12.38 6.29 -23.84
C GLY A 153 -13.36 5.95 -24.95
N ASN A 154 -13.03 6.30 -26.19
CA ASN A 154 -13.89 5.95 -27.32
C ASN A 154 -13.92 4.43 -27.61
N GLY A 155 -13.23 3.58 -26.82
CA GLY A 155 -13.15 2.12 -27.01
C GLY A 155 -12.30 1.69 -28.18
N ASN A 156 -11.46 2.61 -28.61
CA ASN A 156 -10.33 2.37 -29.48
C ASN A 156 -9.08 2.99 -28.84
N GLY A 157 -9.17 3.36 -27.55
CA GLY A 157 -8.11 3.92 -26.75
C GLY A 157 -7.78 5.37 -27.06
N SER A 158 -8.40 5.95 -28.09
CA SER A 158 -8.42 7.39 -28.19
C SER A 158 -9.40 7.93 -27.17
N PHE A 159 -8.94 8.95 -26.48
CA PHE A 159 -9.77 9.69 -25.57
C PHE A 159 -10.33 10.93 -26.26
N GLU A 160 -11.55 11.30 -25.87
CA GLU A 160 -12.05 12.62 -26.19
C GLU A 160 -11.15 13.68 -25.57
N ASN A 161 -11.11 14.87 -26.19
CA ASN A 161 -10.45 16.00 -25.55
C ASN A 161 -10.99 16.13 -24.15
N GLN A 162 -10.07 16.37 -23.21
CA GLN A 162 -10.46 16.55 -21.83
C GLN A 162 -11.65 17.50 -21.75
N THR A 163 -12.74 17.02 -21.18
CA THR A 163 -13.75 17.93 -20.69
C THR A 163 -13.35 18.23 -19.28
N ARG A 164 -12.89 19.46 -19.09
CA ARG A 164 -12.53 19.95 -17.78
C ARG A 164 -13.81 20.34 -17.10
N TYR A 165 -14.12 19.58 -16.08
CA TYR A 165 -15.13 19.98 -15.16
C TYR A 165 -14.39 20.66 -14.04
N SER A 166 -14.70 21.93 -13.85
CA SER A 166 -14.13 22.68 -12.75
C SER A 166 -14.27 21.88 -11.45
N ALA A 167 -13.35 22.03 -10.51
CA ALA A 167 -13.43 21.42 -9.19
C ALA A 167 -13.18 22.53 -8.17
N GLY A 168 -12.75 22.15 -6.99
CA GLY A 168 -12.15 23.07 -6.04
C GLY A 168 -10.69 23.34 -6.33
N SER A 169 -10.11 24.21 -5.52
CA SER A 169 -8.70 24.57 -5.54
C SER A 169 -7.81 23.58 -4.81
N SER A 170 -6.65 23.28 -5.37
CA SER A 170 -5.71 22.24 -4.91
C SER A 170 -6.28 20.82 -4.72
N PRO A 171 -6.93 20.22 -5.74
CA PRO A 171 -7.25 18.79 -5.76
C PRO A 171 -6.09 17.88 -5.30
N SER A 172 -6.32 16.98 -4.34
CA SER A 172 -5.28 16.20 -3.66
C SER A 172 -5.43 14.69 -3.76
N SER A 173 -6.67 14.19 -3.81
CA SER A 173 -7.03 12.77 -3.88
C SER A 173 -8.37 12.62 -4.58
N VAL A 174 -8.55 11.53 -5.33
CA VAL A 174 -9.78 11.20 -6.10
C VAL A 174 -10.13 9.74 -5.92
N VAL A 175 -11.42 9.44 -5.91
CA VAL A 175 -12.02 8.10 -5.83
C VAL A 175 -13.24 8.01 -6.75
N VAL A 176 -13.67 6.78 -7.05
CA VAL A 176 -14.80 6.46 -7.94
C VAL A 176 -15.81 5.59 -7.22
N GLY A 177 -17.06 5.70 -7.64
CA GLY A 177 -18.15 4.83 -7.26
C GLY A 177 -19.45 5.25 -7.94
N ASP A 178 -20.51 4.44 -7.86
CA ASP A 178 -21.86 4.83 -8.28
C ASP A 178 -22.55 5.56 -7.10
N PHE A 179 -22.69 6.88 -7.19
CA PHE A 179 -23.31 7.71 -6.14
C PHE A 179 -24.77 8.05 -6.46
N ASN A 180 -25.25 7.66 -7.66
CA ASN A 180 -26.57 7.97 -8.16
C ASN A 180 -27.47 6.74 -8.42
N ASN A 181 -26.98 5.54 -8.07
CA ASN A 181 -27.61 4.23 -8.21
C ASN A 181 -28.22 3.97 -9.60
N ASP A 182 -27.73 4.64 -10.64
CA ASP A 182 -28.14 4.38 -12.02
C ASP A 182 -27.15 3.45 -12.74
N THR A 183 -26.25 2.81 -11.96
CA THR A 183 -25.20 1.88 -12.40
C THR A 183 -24.18 2.54 -13.30
N ARG A 184 -23.97 3.85 -13.09
CA ARG A 184 -22.95 4.65 -13.78
C ARG A 184 -21.93 5.17 -12.75
N PRO A 185 -20.63 5.01 -13.02
CA PRO A 185 -19.58 5.61 -12.21
C PRO A 185 -19.68 7.13 -12.20
N ASP A 186 -19.45 7.64 -11.02
CA ASP A 186 -19.46 9.04 -10.66
C ASP A 186 -18.15 9.34 -9.90
N ILE A 187 -17.92 10.61 -9.53
CA ILE A 187 -16.58 11.06 -9.11
C ILE A 187 -16.59 11.98 -7.93
N VAL A 188 -15.57 11.78 -7.10
CA VAL A 188 -15.35 12.56 -5.90
C VAL A 188 -13.90 12.97 -5.78
N VAL A 189 -13.69 14.26 -5.49
CA VAL A 189 -12.35 14.85 -5.36
C VAL A 189 -12.25 15.73 -4.13
N ALA A 190 -11.19 15.51 -3.36
CA ALA A 190 -10.76 16.34 -2.24
C ALA A 190 -9.94 17.56 -2.74
N ASN A 191 -10.36 18.79 -2.41
CA ASN A 191 -9.74 20.04 -2.89
C ASN A 191 -9.16 20.91 -1.76
N GLY A 192 -7.84 20.85 -1.61
CA GLY A 192 -7.05 21.44 -0.52
C GLY A 192 -7.34 22.91 -0.25
N ASP A 193 -7.06 23.79 -1.20
CA ASP A 193 -7.01 25.24 -0.98
C ASP A 193 -8.40 25.89 -1.03
N SER A 194 -9.35 25.33 -1.77
CA SER A 194 -10.72 25.85 -1.76
C SER A 194 -11.57 25.28 -0.64
N ASN A 195 -11.05 24.28 0.08
CA ASN A 195 -11.70 23.68 1.24
C ASN A 195 -13.05 23.04 0.86
N ASP A 196 -13.09 22.32 -0.27
CA ASP A 196 -14.30 21.65 -0.77
C ASP A 196 -14.02 20.24 -1.32
N VAL A 197 -15.08 19.43 -1.39
CA VAL A 197 -15.09 18.30 -2.32
C VAL A 197 -15.91 18.68 -3.54
N SER A 198 -15.47 18.19 -4.68
CA SER A 198 -16.24 18.30 -5.91
C SER A 198 -16.82 16.94 -6.23
N VAL A 199 -18.12 16.93 -6.51
CA VAL A 199 -18.84 15.76 -6.97
C VAL A 199 -19.35 16.03 -8.35
N LEU A 200 -19.20 15.02 -9.18
CA LEU A 200 -19.54 15.11 -10.58
C LEU A 200 -20.28 13.85 -10.96
N LEU A 201 -21.43 14.02 -11.61
CA LEU A 201 -22.30 12.91 -11.94
C LEU A 201 -22.17 12.52 -13.38
N GLY A 202 -21.93 11.23 -13.55
CA GLY A 202 -21.97 10.56 -14.82
C GLY A 202 -23.39 10.62 -15.37
N ASN A 203 -23.55 11.29 -16.51
CA ASN A 203 -24.76 11.17 -17.30
C ASN A 203 -24.88 9.81 -18.01
N GLY A 204 -23.88 8.91 -17.87
CA GLY A 204 -23.85 7.60 -18.57
C GLY A 204 -23.66 7.76 -20.06
N ASN A 205 -23.19 8.93 -20.43
CA ASN A 205 -22.70 9.26 -21.74
C ASN A 205 -21.32 9.93 -21.60
N GLY A 206 -20.69 9.79 -20.42
CA GLY A 206 -19.35 10.28 -20.11
C GLY A 206 -19.26 11.80 -19.93
N SER A 207 -20.33 12.52 -20.21
CA SER A 207 -20.43 13.89 -19.71
C SER A 207 -20.73 13.86 -18.23
N PHE A 208 -20.03 14.72 -17.52
CA PHE A 208 -20.37 15.01 -16.16
C PHE A 208 -21.27 16.22 -16.19
N GLU A 209 -22.24 16.24 -15.31
CA GLU A 209 -22.88 17.51 -15.02
C GLU A 209 -21.86 18.51 -14.46
N ASN A 210 -22.24 19.79 -14.37
CA ASN A 210 -21.38 20.77 -13.71
C ASN A 210 -21.05 20.28 -12.30
N GLN A 211 -19.79 20.44 -11.89
CA GLN A 211 -19.39 20.02 -10.57
C GLN A 211 -20.31 20.71 -9.60
N THR A 212 -20.91 19.85 -8.81
CA THR A 212 -21.56 20.35 -7.65
C THR A 212 -20.50 20.31 -6.58
N ARG A 213 -20.23 21.48 -5.99
CA ARG A 213 -19.26 21.59 -4.91
C ARG A 213 -20.00 21.50 -3.62
N TYR A 214 -19.55 20.53 -2.88
CA TYR A 214 -19.95 20.39 -1.54
C TYR A 214 -18.77 20.89 -0.75
N PRO A 215 -18.91 22.04 -0.06
CA PRO A 215 -17.86 22.51 0.80
C PRO A 215 -17.39 21.38 1.73
N ALA A 216 -16.15 21.47 2.19
CA ALA A 216 -15.53 20.51 3.07
C ALA A 216 -14.88 21.29 4.22
N GLY A 217 -13.97 20.64 4.92
CA GLY A 217 -12.98 21.31 5.72
C GLY A 217 -11.91 21.98 4.89
N SER A 218 -11.07 22.75 5.57
CA SER A 218 -9.86 23.35 5.03
C SER A 218 -8.71 22.39 4.85
N PHE A 219 -8.08 22.46 3.69
CA PHE A 219 -6.97 21.63 3.28
C PHE A 219 -7.22 20.11 3.28
N PRO A 220 -8.27 19.60 2.60
CA PRO A 220 -8.49 18.16 2.42
C PRO A 220 -7.33 17.43 1.74
N GLN A 221 -6.92 16.29 2.31
CA GLN A 221 -5.73 15.51 1.92
C GLN A 221 -6.03 14.10 1.42
N SER A 222 -7.05 13.45 1.98
CA SER A 222 -7.39 12.07 1.67
C SER A 222 -8.92 11.92 1.62
N VAL A 223 -9.40 11.05 0.72
CA VAL A 223 -10.81 10.70 0.56
C VAL A 223 -10.97 9.17 0.45
N VAL A 224 -12.02 8.64 1.08
CA VAL A 224 -12.52 7.26 0.88
C VAL A 224 -14.04 7.27 0.67
N VAL A 225 -14.54 6.14 0.16
CA VAL A 225 -15.95 5.90 -0.16
C VAL A 225 -16.43 4.58 0.44
N GLY A 226 -17.71 4.50 0.73
CA GLY A 226 -18.40 3.35 1.31
C GLY A 226 -19.89 3.69 1.52
N ASP A 227 -20.74 2.69 1.78
CA ASP A 227 -22.14 2.90 2.18
C ASP A 227 -22.22 3.04 3.71
N PHE A 228 -22.34 4.26 4.24
CA PHE A 228 -22.36 4.56 5.68
C PHE A 228 -23.80 4.76 6.20
N ASN A 229 -24.79 4.73 5.30
CA ASN A 229 -26.21 4.86 5.62
C ASN A 229 -27.03 3.58 5.35
N ASN A 230 -26.36 2.48 4.99
CA ASN A 230 -26.93 1.17 4.69
C ASN A 230 -28.15 1.23 3.73
N ASP A 231 -28.19 2.20 2.82
CA ASP A 231 -29.22 2.32 1.78
C ASP A 231 -28.75 1.82 0.40
N SER A 232 -27.58 1.19 0.41
CA SER A 232 -26.91 0.66 -0.76
C SER A 232 -26.55 1.75 -1.78
N ARG A 233 -26.24 2.96 -1.30
CA ARG A 233 -25.62 4.05 -2.06
C ARG A 233 -24.30 4.38 -1.41
N LEU A 234 -23.35 4.87 -2.18
CA LEU A 234 -22.09 5.29 -1.63
C LEU A 234 -22.18 6.71 -1.05
N ASP A 235 -21.39 6.91 -0.01
CA ASP A 235 -21.15 8.20 0.62
C ASP A 235 -19.66 8.55 0.56
N ILE A 236 -19.34 9.75 1.06
CA ILE A 236 -18.00 10.33 0.98
C ILE A 236 -17.50 10.73 2.36
N VAL A 237 -16.22 10.42 2.59
CA VAL A 237 -15.49 10.81 3.79
C VAL A 237 -14.15 11.43 3.45
N VAL A 238 -13.89 12.62 3.98
CA VAL A 238 -12.68 13.41 3.68
C VAL A 238 -11.99 13.93 4.92
N ALA A 239 -10.67 13.72 5.02
CA ALA A 239 -9.80 14.28 6.06
C ALA A 239 -9.27 15.66 5.66
N ASN A 240 -9.54 16.71 6.46
CA ASN A 240 -9.20 18.12 6.17
C ASN A 240 -8.16 18.73 7.10
N TRP A 241 -6.92 18.83 6.63
CA TRP A 241 -5.73 19.05 7.44
C TRP A 241 -5.73 20.38 8.23
N ASP A 242 -6.02 21.52 7.61
CA ASP A 242 -5.85 22.83 8.25
C ASP A 242 -7.07 23.23 9.10
N SER A 243 -8.27 22.85 8.66
CA SER A 243 -9.48 23.09 9.44
C SER A 243 -9.64 22.13 10.60
N ASN A 244 -8.81 21.08 10.67
CA ASN A 244 -8.81 20.12 11.75
C ASN A 244 -10.15 19.36 11.82
N ASP A 245 -10.69 18.91 10.68
CA ASP A 245 -11.98 18.22 10.63
C ASP A 245 -12.17 17.19 9.52
N VAL A 246 -13.26 16.43 9.61
CA VAL A 246 -13.67 15.43 8.62
C VAL A 246 -15.00 15.86 7.99
N SER A 247 -15.06 15.81 6.66
CA SER A 247 -16.28 16.10 5.91
C SER A 247 -16.96 14.78 5.56
N VAL A 248 -18.19 14.62 6.02
CA VAL A 248 -19.08 13.52 5.62
C VAL A 248 -20.14 14.09 4.69
N LEU A 249 -20.30 13.47 3.54
CA LEU A 249 -21.33 13.82 2.58
C LEU A 249 -22.13 12.57 2.22
N LEU A 250 -23.44 12.65 2.46
CA LEU A 250 -24.35 11.52 2.27
C LEU A 250 -24.98 11.51 0.90
N GLY A 251 -24.90 10.35 0.27
CA GLY A 251 -25.38 10.09 -1.06
C GLY A 251 -26.89 10.07 -1.10
N SER A 252 -27.47 10.89 -1.97
CA SER A 252 -28.91 10.85 -2.26
C SER A 252 -29.28 9.69 -3.19
N GLY A 253 -28.29 8.96 -3.69
CA GLY A 253 -28.51 7.90 -4.69
C GLY A 253 -29.18 8.43 -5.94
N ASN A 254 -28.97 9.71 -6.23
CA ASN A 254 -29.08 10.36 -7.53
C ASN A 254 -27.83 11.24 -7.75
N GLY A 255 -26.82 11.08 -6.87
CA GLY A 255 -25.53 11.73 -6.93
C GLY A 255 -25.45 13.14 -6.36
N SER A 256 -26.58 13.77 -6.11
CA SER A 256 -26.52 14.88 -5.17
C SER A 256 -26.11 14.37 -3.80
N PHE A 257 -25.42 15.20 -3.03
CA PHE A 257 -25.09 14.92 -1.65
C PHE A 257 -25.83 15.89 -0.79
N GLU A 258 -26.14 15.42 0.40
CA GLU A 258 -26.53 16.35 1.41
C GLU A 258 -25.37 17.32 1.68
N ASN A 259 -25.69 18.52 2.20
CA ASN A 259 -24.65 19.44 2.63
C ASN A 259 -23.70 18.70 3.56
N GLN A 260 -22.40 18.96 3.45
CA GLN A 260 -21.44 18.29 4.28
C GLN A 260 -21.83 18.49 5.73
N THR A 261 -21.89 17.38 6.42
CA THR A 261 -21.86 17.48 7.85
C THR A 261 -20.38 17.44 8.22
N ARG A 262 -19.90 18.58 8.72
CA ARG A 262 -18.54 18.68 9.24
C ARG A 262 -18.58 18.19 10.65
N TYR A 263 -17.91 17.08 10.83
CA TYR A 263 -17.56 16.57 12.13
C TYR A 263 -16.17 17.08 12.35
N SER A 264 -16.00 17.90 13.39
CA SER A 264 -14.66 18.33 13.71
C SER A 264 -13.73 17.12 13.86
N ALA A 265 -12.44 17.33 13.82
CA ALA A 265 -11.47 16.30 14.07
C ALA A 265 -10.37 16.90 14.95
N GLY A 266 -9.28 16.18 15.07
CA GLY A 266 -8.04 16.74 15.56
C GLY A 266 -7.40 17.66 14.54
N SER A 267 -6.33 18.32 14.94
CA SER A 267 -5.54 19.16 14.07
C SER A 267 -4.65 18.38 13.14
N SER A 268 -4.59 18.80 11.88
CA SER A 268 -3.84 18.14 10.81
C SER A 268 -4.22 16.66 10.57
N PRO A 269 -5.51 16.35 10.30
CA PRO A 269 -5.91 15.02 9.85
C PRO A 269 -5.16 14.62 8.58
N LEU A 270 -4.71 13.36 8.50
CA LEU A 270 -3.66 12.95 7.56
C LEU A 270 -4.00 11.66 6.80
N SER A 271 -4.30 10.59 7.54
CA SER A 271 -4.67 9.28 7.00
C SER A 271 -5.98 8.82 7.61
N LEU A 272 -6.72 8.00 6.87
CA LEU A 272 -8.05 7.56 7.24
C LEU A 272 -8.33 6.12 6.76
N VAL A 273 -9.14 5.41 7.55
CA VAL A 273 -9.62 4.04 7.28
C VAL A 273 -11.09 3.92 7.65
N VAL A 274 -11.76 2.92 7.07
CA VAL A 274 -13.19 2.66 7.25
C VAL A 274 -13.42 1.21 7.67
N GLY A 275 -14.43 0.99 8.52
CA GLY A 275 -14.86 -0.33 9.00
C GLY A 275 -16.10 -0.21 9.88
N ASP A 276 -16.82 -1.31 10.10
CA ASP A 276 -18.00 -1.35 10.98
C ASP A 276 -17.54 -1.46 12.46
N LEU A 277 -17.33 -0.33 13.13
CA LEU A 277 -16.76 -0.27 14.48
C LEU A 277 -17.77 -0.56 15.60
N ASN A 278 -18.99 -0.92 15.24
CA ASN A 278 -20.06 -1.13 16.19
C ASN A 278 -21.03 -2.28 15.84
N ASN A 279 -20.70 -3.05 14.80
CA ASN A 279 -21.45 -4.23 14.37
C ASN A 279 -22.92 -3.98 14.08
N ASP A 280 -23.30 -2.73 13.89
CA ASP A 280 -24.63 -2.42 13.43
C ASP A 280 -24.73 -2.54 11.90
N THR A 281 -23.67 -3.07 11.28
CA THR A 281 -23.48 -3.28 9.84
C THR A 281 -23.30 -1.99 9.06
N ARG A 282 -23.11 -0.84 9.72
CA ARG A 282 -22.84 0.45 9.08
C ARG A 282 -21.36 0.78 9.17
N LEU A 283 -20.85 1.46 8.16
CA LEU A 283 -19.47 1.88 8.16
C LEU A 283 -19.25 3.04 9.15
N ASP A 284 -18.11 2.99 9.82
CA ASP A 284 -17.58 4.02 10.70
C ASP A 284 -16.21 4.52 10.21
N ILE A 285 -15.82 5.71 10.67
CA ILE A 285 -14.62 6.43 10.18
C ILE A 285 -13.61 6.59 11.30
N VAL A 286 -12.34 6.36 10.94
CA VAL A 286 -11.19 6.63 11.81
C VAL A 286 -10.18 7.51 11.10
N VAL A 287 -9.79 8.62 11.74
CA VAL A 287 -8.83 9.59 11.18
C VAL A 287 -7.72 9.92 12.17
N THR A 288 -6.48 9.93 11.69
CA THR A 288 -5.28 10.34 12.47
C THR A 288 -5.01 11.83 12.32
N ASN A 289 -4.72 12.54 13.43
CA ASN A 289 -4.55 13.99 13.45
C ASN A 289 -3.16 14.41 13.97
N GLY A 290 -2.24 14.66 13.04
CA GLY A 290 -0.81 14.88 13.29
C GLY A 290 -0.48 16.10 14.16
N GLY A 291 -1.31 17.13 14.12
CA GLY A 291 -1.07 18.45 14.71
C GLY A 291 -1.67 18.64 16.09
N SER A 292 -2.80 17.99 16.40
CA SER A 292 -3.41 18.02 17.75
C SER A 292 -3.11 16.80 18.57
N ASN A 293 -2.47 15.80 17.95
CA ASN A 293 -2.01 14.61 18.64
C ASN A 293 -3.18 13.74 19.08
N ASP A 294 -4.11 13.47 18.15
CA ASP A 294 -5.32 12.72 18.45
C ASP A 294 -5.85 11.88 17.28
N VAL A 295 -6.89 11.10 17.55
CA VAL A 295 -7.70 10.43 16.53
C VAL A 295 -9.13 10.90 16.60
N SER A 296 -9.77 10.97 15.46
CA SER A 296 -11.18 11.29 15.39
C SER A 296 -11.93 10.07 14.93
N VAL A 297 -12.85 9.63 15.78
CA VAL A 297 -13.82 8.58 15.48
C VAL A 297 -15.15 9.25 15.23
N LEU A 298 -15.71 8.93 14.07
CA LEU A 298 -17.05 9.30 13.70
C LEU A 298 -17.81 7.98 13.47
N LEU A 299 -18.84 7.75 14.29
CA LEU A 299 -19.73 6.60 14.16
C LEU A 299 -20.91 6.87 13.28
N GLY A 300 -21.12 6.02 12.28
CA GLY A 300 -22.26 6.08 11.37
C GLY A 300 -23.53 5.75 12.12
N ILE A 301 -24.48 6.68 12.17
CA ILE A 301 -25.81 6.45 12.75
C ILE A 301 -26.69 5.65 11.76
N GLY A 302 -26.09 5.14 10.67
CA GLY A 302 -26.72 4.31 9.64
C GLY A 302 -27.88 4.95 8.91
N ASN A 303 -27.95 6.27 8.97
CA ASN A 303 -28.57 7.12 7.96
C ASN A 303 -27.49 8.05 7.36
N GLY A 304 -26.21 7.71 7.61
CA GLY A 304 -25.01 8.42 7.18
C GLY A 304 -24.63 9.62 8.04
N SER A 305 -25.55 10.19 8.82
CA SER A 305 -25.09 11.16 9.81
C SER A 305 -24.20 10.43 10.81
N PHE A 306 -23.14 11.10 11.24
CA PHE A 306 -22.25 10.59 12.27
C PHE A 306 -22.58 11.21 13.61
N GLU A 307 -22.22 10.51 14.67
CA GLU A 307 -22.11 11.16 15.95
C GLU A 307 -21.05 12.27 15.84
N ASN A 308 -21.28 13.38 16.54
CA ASN A 308 -20.23 14.38 16.73
C ASN A 308 -18.94 13.62 17.07
N GLN A 309 -17.84 14.01 16.42
CA GLN A 309 -16.60 13.28 16.58
C GLN A 309 -16.33 13.05 18.07
N THR A 310 -16.01 11.82 18.42
CA THR A 310 -15.30 11.62 19.67
C THR A 310 -13.86 11.65 19.31
N ARG A 311 -13.30 12.84 19.51
CA ARG A 311 -11.87 12.96 19.50
C ARG A 311 -11.39 12.23 20.72
N TYR A 312 -10.73 11.12 20.47
CA TYR A 312 -9.96 10.47 21.50
C TYR A 312 -8.56 10.98 21.28
N SER A 313 -8.04 11.60 22.33
CA SER A 313 -6.65 11.98 22.35
C SER A 313 -5.82 10.78 21.86
N ALA A 314 -4.71 11.07 21.21
CA ALA A 314 -3.76 10.08 20.76
C ALA A 314 -2.42 10.52 21.33
N GLY A 315 -1.35 9.97 20.83
CA GLY A 315 -0.04 10.54 21.05
C GLY A 315 0.25 11.66 20.06
N SER A 316 1.42 12.27 20.21
CA SER A 316 1.90 13.31 19.32
C SER A 316 2.25 12.79 17.95
N SER A 317 1.89 13.56 16.93
CA SER A 317 2.11 13.26 15.51
C SER A 317 1.74 11.83 15.10
N PRO A 318 0.46 11.44 15.22
CA PRO A 318 -0.01 10.17 14.69
C PRO A 318 0.22 10.08 13.18
N SER A 319 0.67 8.91 12.71
CA SER A 319 1.15 8.71 11.33
C SER A 319 0.44 7.59 10.58
N SER A 320 -0.03 6.57 11.30
CA SER A 320 -0.67 5.38 10.74
C SER A 320 -1.77 4.89 11.67
N VAL A 321 -2.75 4.20 11.08
CA VAL A 321 -3.92 3.67 11.76
C VAL A 321 -4.37 2.37 11.11
N VAL A 322 -4.86 1.45 11.94
CA VAL A 322 -5.61 0.27 11.51
C VAL A 322 -6.83 0.08 12.40
N VAL A 323 -7.74 -0.77 11.94
CA VAL A 323 -8.94 -1.20 12.66
C VAL A 323 -9.00 -2.72 12.72
N GLY A 324 -9.51 -3.26 13.82
CA GLY A 324 -9.63 -4.71 14.07
C GLY A 324 -10.16 -4.97 15.48
N ASP A 325 -10.73 -6.14 15.74
CA ASP A 325 -11.28 -6.54 17.05
C ASP A 325 -10.18 -6.93 18.05
N VAL A 326 -9.62 -5.96 18.77
CA VAL A 326 -8.44 -6.09 19.63
C VAL A 326 -8.69 -6.60 21.06
N ASN A 327 -9.83 -7.23 21.29
CA ASN A 327 -10.15 -7.86 22.57
C ASN A 327 -11.26 -8.93 22.45
N ASN A 328 -11.63 -9.34 21.22
CA ASN A 328 -12.61 -10.38 20.85
C ASN A 328 -14.00 -10.23 21.43
N ASP A 329 -14.32 -9.01 21.75
CA ASP A 329 -15.69 -8.81 22.09
C ASP A 329 -16.58 -8.78 20.83
N THR A 330 -16.04 -9.10 19.63
CA THR A 330 -16.61 -9.06 18.27
C THR A 330 -16.66 -7.68 17.66
N ARG A 331 -16.05 -6.67 18.29
CA ARG A 331 -16.25 -5.24 17.99
C ARG A 331 -14.93 -4.65 17.51
N LEU A 332 -14.95 -3.87 16.41
CA LEU A 332 -13.70 -3.29 15.91
C LEU A 332 -13.20 -2.18 16.83
N ASP A 333 -11.92 -2.27 17.15
CA ASP A 333 -11.13 -1.33 17.91
C ASP A 333 -10.19 -0.53 17.00
N ILE A 334 -9.60 0.55 17.54
CA ILE A 334 -8.68 1.43 16.82
C ILE A 334 -7.31 1.42 17.45
N VAL A 335 -6.30 1.35 16.57
CA VAL A 335 -4.91 1.34 16.97
C VAL A 335 -4.11 2.36 16.16
N VAL A 336 -3.38 3.24 16.85
CA VAL A 336 -2.65 4.35 16.23
C VAL A 336 -1.24 4.53 16.76
N ALA A 337 -0.29 4.63 15.82
CA ALA A 337 1.12 4.95 16.07
C ALA A 337 1.33 6.45 16.15
N ASN A 338 2.03 6.90 17.20
CA ASN A 338 2.25 8.31 17.51
C ASN A 338 3.72 8.70 17.54
N GLY A 339 4.25 9.06 16.38
CA GLY A 339 5.69 9.30 16.18
C GLY A 339 6.28 10.41 17.04
N GLY A 340 5.50 11.44 17.37
CA GLY A 340 5.96 12.61 18.13
C GLY A 340 6.02 12.43 19.64
N SER A 341 5.29 11.48 20.25
CA SER A 341 5.22 11.32 21.72
C SER A 341 5.63 9.97 22.23
N ASN A 342 5.94 9.07 21.31
CA ASN A 342 6.58 7.83 21.68
C ASN A 342 5.62 6.84 22.35
N ASP A 343 4.45 6.65 21.75
CA ASP A 343 3.47 5.70 22.25
C ASP A 343 2.46 5.24 21.21
N VAL A 344 1.69 4.22 21.58
CA VAL A 344 0.49 3.83 20.86
C VAL A 344 -0.71 4.17 21.66
N SER A 345 -1.68 4.62 20.92
CA SER A 345 -2.99 4.86 21.46
C SER A 345 -3.84 3.70 21.01
N VAL A 346 -4.47 3.07 22.01
CA VAL A 346 -5.48 2.07 21.76
C VAL A 346 -6.77 2.52 22.37
N LEU A 347 -7.79 2.22 21.60
CA LEU A 347 -9.10 2.70 21.80
C LEU A 347 -9.97 1.49 21.59
N LEU A 348 -10.53 0.96 22.68
CA LEU A 348 -11.49 -0.13 22.57
C LEU A 348 -12.80 0.41 22.08
N GLY A 349 -13.20 -0.02 20.89
CA GLY A 349 -14.55 0.05 20.41
C GLY A 349 -15.40 -0.80 21.32
N ASN A 350 -16.24 -0.15 22.10
CA ASN A 350 -17.23 -0.85 22.90
C ASN A 350 -18.35 -1.45 22.01
N GLY A 351 -18.18 -1.52 20.68
CA GLY A 351 -19.09 -1.93 19.60
C GLY A 351 -20.47 -1.31 19.63
N ASN A 352 -20.56 -0.23 20.38
CA ASN A 352 -21.54 0.79 20.16
C ASN A 352 -20.85 1.99 19.47
N GLY A 353 -19.64 1.78 18.93
CA GLY A 353 -18.81 2.78 18.28
C GLY A 353 -18.22 3.84 19.22
N SER A 354 -18.55 3.79 20.52
CA SER A 354 -17.81 4.58 21.49
C SER A 354 -16.52 3.87 21.78
N PHE A 355 -15.49 4.69 21.89
CA PHE A 355 -14.19 4.19 22.25
C PHE A 355 -13.90 4.50 23.70
N GLU A 356 -13.21 3.59 24.36
CA GLU A 356 -12.63 3.92 25.65
C GLU A 356 -11.65 5.09 25.47
N ASN A 357 -11.42 5.84 26.56
CA ASN A 357 -10.32 6.79 26.55
C ASN A 357 -9.12 6.07 25.99
N GLN A 358 -8.40 6.77 25.11
CA GLN A 358 -7.12 6.26 24.69
C GLN A 358 -6.43 5.77 25.95
N ILE A 359 -6.10 4.50 25.95
CA ILE A 359 -5.17 4.03 26.93
C ILE A 359 -3.87 4.15 26.16
N ARG A 360 -3.15 5.21 26.54
CA ARG A 360 -1.81 5.44 26.03
C ARG A 360 -0.96 4.43 26.71
N TYR A 361 -0.65 3.43 25.94
CA TYR A 361 0.40 2.56 26.32
C TYR A 361 1.65 3.23 25.80
N SER A 362 2.44 3.73 26.75
CA SER A 362 3.82 4.09 26.46
C SER A 362 4.36 3.02 25.54
N ALA A 363 4.74 3.39 24.34
CA ALA A 363 5.49 2.51 23.50
C ALA A 363 6.93 2.98 23.66
N GLY A 364 7.64 2.94 22.57
CA GLY A 364 8.97 3.46 22.49
C GLY A 364 9.01 4.75 21.68
N SER A 365 10.20 5.27 21.44
CA SER A 365 10.37 6.53 20.72
C SER A 365 10.07 6.41 19.23
N SER A 366 9.36 7.39 18.66
CA SER A 366 8.95 7.48 17.25
C SER A 366 8.33 6.21 16.63
N PRO A 367 7.20 5.71 17.15
CA PRO A 367 6.47 4.63 16.52
C PRO A 367 6.07 4.97 15.08
N LEU A 368 6.33 4.04 14.15
CA LEU A 368 6.23 4.29 12.71
C LEU A 368 5.18 3.42 12.00
N SER A 369 5.09 2.15 12.42
CA SER A 369 4.20 1.14 11.86
C SER A 369 3.61 0.28 12.97
N LEU A 370 2.45 -0.32 12.69
CA LEU A 370 1.68 -1.14 13.62
C LEU A 370 0.85 -2.18 12.86
N VAL A 371 0.50 -3.27 13.55
CA VAL A 371 -0.34 -4.39 13.08
C VAL A 371 -1.10 -5.01 14.27
N VAL A 372 -2.12 -5.82 13.99
CA VAL A 372 -3.00 -6.44 14.99
C VAL A 372 -3.31 -7.91 14.67
N GLY A 373 -3.29 -8.80 15.68
CA GLY A 373 -3.42 -10.28 15.54
C GLY A 373 -3.65 -10.97 16.89
N ASP A 374 -4.18 -12.20 16.98
CA ASP A 374 -4.43 -12.88 18.28
C ASP A 374 -3.24 -13.72 18.80
N PHE A 375 -2.54 -13.25 19.84
CA PHE A 375 -1.28 -13.85 20.33
C PHE A 375 -1.43 -14.65 21.64
N ASN A 376 -2.65 -14.72 22.20
CA ASN A 376 -2.96 -15.53 23.38
C ASN A 376 -4.06 -16.57 23.15
N ASN A 377 -4.52 -16.76 21.90
CA ASN A 377 -5.54 -17.73 21.49
C ASN A 377 -6.78 -17.78 22.36
N ASP A 378 -7.07 -16.67 22.99
CA ASP A 378 -8.35 -16.45 23.61
C ASP A 378 -9.28 -15.68 22.66
N THR A 379 -8.94 -15.71 21.36
CA THR A 379 -9.67 -15.17 20.20
C THR A 379 -9.54 -13.65 20.05
N ARG A 380 -8.66 -13.01 20.83
CA ARG A 380 -8.48 -11.55 20.99
C ARG A 380 -7.29 -11.02 20.20
N LEU A 381 -7.47 -10.03 19.31
CA LEU A 381 -6.31 -9.42 18.65
C LEU A 381 -5.53 -8.57 19.66
N ASP A 382 -4.23 -8.69 19.71
CA ASP A 382 -3.35 -7.80 20.45
C ASP A 382 -2.60 -6.88 19.49
N ILE A 383 -1.69 -6.06 20.03
CA ILE A 383 -1.06 -4.96 19.28
C ILE A 383 0.43 -5.04 19.32
N VAL A 384 0.99 -4.77 18.14
CA VAL A 384 2.41 -4.75 17.94
C VAL A 384 2.83 -3.42 17.34
N VAL A 385 3.92 -2.87 17.90
CA VAL A 385 4.39 -1.53 17.59
C VAL A 385 5.89 -1.49 17.39
N ALA A 386 6.31 -0.93 16.26
CA ALA A 386 7.72 -0.68 15.96
C ALA A 386 8.10 0.74 16.39
N ASN A 387 8.95 0.84 17.42
CA ASN A 387 9.40 2.12 17.99
C ASN A 387 10.79 2.55 17.52
N TYR A 388 10.81 3.37 16.48
CA TYR A 388 12.02 3.70 15.70
C TYR A 388 13.18 4.37 16.47
N HIS A 389 12.98 4.95 17.65
CA HIS A 389 13.99 5.76 18.36
C HIS A 389 14.31 5.30 19.79
N SER A 390 13.54 4.41 20.43
CA SER A 390 13.90 3.84 21.76
C SER A 390 14.38 2.41 21.68
N ASP A 391 14.37 1.84 20.48
CA ASP A 391 15.04 0.59 20.22
C ASP A 391 14.35 -0.61 20.88
N ASP A 392 13.02 -0.60 20.85
CA ASP A 392 12.15 -1.64 21.40
C ASP A 392 10.92 -1.89 20.52
N VAL A 393 10.37 -3.10 20.61
CA VAL A 393 8.99 -3.35 20.24
C VAL A 393 8.15 -3.37 21.48
N SER A 394 7.02 -2.70 21.40
CA SER A 394 6.01 -2.81 22.42
C SER A 394 4.97 -3.79 21.95
N VAL A 395 4.75 -4.82 22.76
CA VAL A 395 3.59 -5.68 22.63
C VAL A 395 2.71 -5.42 23.80
N LEU A 396 1.51 -5.08 23.43
CA LEU A 396 0.50 -4.67 24.32
C LEU A 396 -0.48 -5.80 24.22
N VAL A 397 -0.69 -6.49 25.34
CA VAL A 397 -1.60 -7.64 25.36
C VAL A 397 -2.75 -7.49 26.31
N ASP A 398 -3.88 -7.94 25.80
CA ASP A 398 -5.14 -7.88 26.46
C ASP A 398 -5.31 -9.04 27.47
N TYR A 399 -5.99 -8.76 28.59
CA TYR A 399 -6.53 -9.73 29.56
C TYR A 399 -7.86 -9.27 30.09
N ASP A 400 -8.82 -10.22 30.15
CA ASP A 400 -10.15 -10.09 30.75
C ASP A 400 -10.33 -8.80 31.60
N ASN A 401 -11.11 -7.86 31.07
CA ASN A 401 -11.49 -6.57 31.67
C ASN A 401 -10.41 -5.46 31.75
N ILE A 402 -9.22 -5.61 31.14
CA ILE A 402 -8.27 -4.50 30.90
C ILE A 402 -7.61 -4.66 29.52
N VAL A 403 -7.93 -3.70 28.65
CA VAL A 403 -7.51 -3.50 27.26
C VAL A 403 -6.09 -3.93 26.94
N PHE A 404 -5.07 -3.44 27.67
CA PHE A 404 -3.71 -3.97 27.59
C PHE A 404 -3.00 -3.83 28.97
N VAL A 405 -2.67 -4.93 29.67
CA VAL A 405 -2.18 -4.87 31.10
C VAL A 405 -0.69 -5.03 31.24
N LYS A 406 -0.15 -5.70 30.24
CA LYS A 406 1.21 -6.08 30.24
C LYS A 406 1.78 -5.56 28.95
N GLN A 407 2.53 -4.47 29.09
CA GLN A 407 3.48 -4.08 28.08
C GLN A 407 4.67 -4.99 28.26
N MET A 408 4.71 -5.94 27.36
CA MET A 408 5.95 -6.60 27.11
C MET A 408 6.77 -5.60 26.30
N ILE A 409 7.77 -5.01 26.95
CA ILE A 409 8.85 -4.34 26.22
C ILE A 409 9.73 -5.46 25.75
N LEU A 410 9.53 -5.73 24.48
CA LEU A 410 10.36 -6.60 23.71
C LEU A 410 11.57 -5.74 23.38
N VAL A 411 12.48 -5.65 24.36
CA VAL A 411 13.75 -4.95 24.19
C VAL A 411 14.42 -5.62 23.02
N THR A 412 14.61 -4.89 21.94
CA THR A 412 15.23 -5.46 20.77
C THR A 412 16.75 -5.29 20.85
N GLY A 413 17.21 -4.25 21.56
CA GLY A 413 18.58 -4.00 22.00
C GLY A 413 18.89 -2.49 21.97
N ASN A 414 20.01 -2.02 22.53
CA ASN A 414 20.33 -0.58 22.53
C ASN A 414 20.74 -0.07 21.12
N ASP A 415 20.15 1.01 20.59
CA ASP A 415 20.33 1.55 19.22
C ASP A 415 19.86 0.56 18.15
N SER A 416 18.60 0.13 18.17
CA SER A 416 18.00 -0.93 17.37
C SER A 416 17.01 -0.45 16.31
N ARG A 417 16.31 0.67 16.52
CA ARG A 417 15.40 1.32 15.58
C ARG A 417 14.46 0.38 14.79
N PRO A 418 13.45 -0.22 15.45
CA PRO A 418 12.47 -1.06 14.78
C PRO A 418 11.62 -0.29 13.77
N GLN A 419 11.37 -0.90 12.60
CA GLN A 419 10.79 -0.18 11.45
C GLN A 419 9.59 -0.87 10.78
N SER A 420 9.56 -2.22 10.74
CA SER A 420 8.50 -2.99 10.09
C SER A 420 8.07 -4.18 10.97
N LEU A 421 6.80 -4.57 10.85
CA LEU A 421 6.13 -5.58 11.65
C LEU A 421 5.31 -6.53 10.78
N VAL A 422 5.27 -7.79 11.20
CA VAL A 422 4.42 -8.84 10.62
C VAL A 422 3.97 -9.78 11.74
N ILE A 423 2.89 -10.50 11.49
CA ILE A 423 2.24 -11.39 12.46
C ILE A 423 1.85 -12.71 11.78
N SER A 424 2.13 -13.83 12.45
CA SER A 424 1.80 -15.20 11.99
C SER A 424 2.11 -16.23 13.08
N ASP A 425 1.57 -17.44 13.02
CA ASP A 425 1.94 -18.58 13.88
C ASP A 425 3.23 -19.28 13.38
N PHE A 426 4.41 -18.92 13.91
CA PHE A 426 5.72 -19.47 13.47
C PHE A 426 6.12 -20.77 14.20
N ASN A 427 5.40 -21.13 15.25
CA ASN A 427 5.59 -22.36 16.01
C ASN A 427 4.54 -23.45 15.72
N ASN A 428 3.63 -23.26 14.75
CA ASN A 428 2.57 -24.22 14.42
C ASN A 428 1.91 -24.86 15.64
N ASP A 429 1.69 -24.07 16.70
CA ASP A 429 0.82 -24.42 17.82
C ASP A 429 -0.54 -23.70 17.73
N ASP A 430 -0.81 -23.18 16.53
CA ASP A 430 -1.96 -22.40 16.14
C ASP A 430 -2.04 -21.04 16.88
N LEU A 431 -0.97 -20.58 17.57
CA LEU A 431 -0.88 -19.30 18.31
C LEU A 431 -0.12 -18.27 17.47
N MET A 432 -0.54 -17.00 17.40
CA MET A 432 0.27 -15.99 16.69
C MET A 432 1.59 -15.65 17.40
N ASP A 433 2.52 -15.21 16.59
CA ASP A 433 3.84 -14.76 16.98
C ASP A 433 4.22 -13.46 16.25
N ILE A 434 5.32 -12.85 16.72
CA ILE A 434 5.73 -11.53 16.27
C ILE A 434 7.10 -11.57 15.60
N GLY A 435 7.10 -11.10 14.37
CA GLY A 435 8.30 -10.65 13.70
C GLY A 435 8.55 -9.18 14.01
N VAL A 436 9.79 -8.85 14.40
CA VAL A 436 10.28 -7.48 14.36
C VAL A 436 11.61 -7.38 13.67
N VAL A 437 11.68 -6.36 12.82
CA VAL A 437 12.89 -5.88 12.19
C VAL A 437 13.51 -4.73 12.99
N ASN A 438 14.73 -4.94 13.52
CA ASN A 438 15.51 -3.93 14.24
C ASN A 438 16.72 -3.46 13.43
N SER A 439 16.58 -2.32 12.75
CA SER A 439 17.62 -1.81 11.86
C SER A 439 18.97 -1.63 12.55
N ARG A 440 19.13 -0.82 13.59
CA ARG A 440 20.46 -0.39 14.03
C ARG A 440 21.36 -1.36 14.82
N ILE A 441 20.79 -2.36 15.51
CA ILE A 441 21.58 -3.35 16.27
C ILE A 441 21.80 -4.66 15.51
N HIS A 442 21.44 -4.67 14.24
CA HIS A 442 21.64 -5.80 13.36
C HIS A 442 20.97 -7.11 13.77
N ASN A 443 19.66 -7.10 14.03
CA ASN A 443 18.92 -8.34 14.29
C ASN A 443 17.44 -8.24 13.95
N ILE A 444 16.86 -9.41 13.67
CA ILE A 444 15.43 -9.61 13.81
C ILE A 444 15.15 -10.22 15.18
N GLY A 445 14.09 -9.71 15.80
CA GLY A 445 13.52 -10.31 16.98
C GLY A 445 12.35 -11.17 16.57
N ILE A 446 12.46 -12.47 16.82
CA ILE A 446 11.26 -13.29 16.87
C ILE A 446 10.90 -13.48 18.33
N PHE A 447 9.65 -13.14 18.61
CA PHE A 447 9.01 -13.32 19.89
C PHE A 447 7.88 -14.31 19.68
N LEU A 448 8.10 -15.53 20.17
CA LEU A 448 7.08 -16.56 20.12
C LEU A 448 6.08 -16.38 21.22
N GLY A 449 4.82 -16.32 20.82
CA GLY A 449 3.70 -16.42 21.72
C GLY A 449 3.64 -17.80 22.34
N TYR A 450 3.37 -17.84 23.64
CA TYR A 450 2.95 -19.06 24.33
C TYR A 450 1.45 -19.21 24.38
N GLY A 451 0.75 -18.45 23.55
CA GLY A 451 -0.70 -18.34 23.68
C GLY A 451 -1.12 -17.84 25.07
N ASP A 452 -0.22 -17.23 25.84
CA ASP A 452 -0.51 -16.62 27.13
C ASP A 452 0.30 -15.34 27.31
N ILE A 453 0.76 -14.74 26.19
CA ILE A 453 1.45 -13.44 26.08
C ILE A 453 2.87 -13.38 26.55
N SER A 454 3.23 -14.33 27.37
CA SER A 454 4.64 -14.45 27.61
C SER A 454 5.24 -14.79 26.25
N PHE A 455 6.23 -13.99 25.87
CA PHE A 455 7.06 -14.30 24.74
C PHE A 455 8.30 -14.94 25.30
N GLY A 456 8.90 -15.82 24.51
CA GLY A 456 10.31 -16.08 24.75
C GLY A 456 11.07 -14.76 24.91
N ASN A 457 12.19 -14.78 25.64
CA ASN A 457 13.20 -13.75 25.41
C ASN A 457 13.41 -13.64 23.91
N GLN A 458 13.68 -12.44 23.39
CA GLN A 458 13.93 -12.24 21.97
C GLN A 458 14.83 -13.37 21.54
N MET A 459 14.27 -14.21 20.69
CA MET A 459 15.14 -15.06 19.93
C MET A 459 15.71 -14.10 18.92
N THR A 460 16.80 -13.50 19.39
CA THR A 460 17.65 -12.65 18.61
C THR A 460 18.34 -13.66 17.73
N TYR A 461 17.77 -13.81 16.56
CA TYR A 461 18.54 -14.19 15.41
C TYR A 461 19.37 -12.95 15.17
N SER A 462 20.44 -12.85 16.00
CA SER A 462 21.54 -11.95 15.77
C SER A 462 21.94 -12.32 14.38
N THR A 463 21.45 -11.50 13.48
CA THR A 463 22.01 -11.47 12.17
C THR A 463 23.46 -11.05 12.41
N TYR A 464 24.36 -11.53 11.57
CA TYR A 464 25.78 -11.25 11.73
C TYR A 464 25.97 -9.76 12.06
N PRO A 465 26.79 -9.36 13.07
CA PRO A 465 26.91 -8.00 13.61
C PRO A 465 27.16 -6.83 12.61
N TYR A 466 27.06 -7.07 11.30
CA TYR A 466 26.98 -6.13 10.19
C TYR A 466 25.57 -5.99 9.58
N LEU A 467 24.54 -6.76 9.98
CA LEU A 467 23.22 -6.90 9.32
C LEU A 467 22.02 -6.15 9.90
N TYR A 468 21.71 -4.95 9.41
CA TYR A 468 20.63 -4.06 9.85
C TYR A 468 19.22 -4.26 9.23
N PRO A 469 18.32 -5.17 9.66
CA PRO A 469 17.00 -5.36 9.03
C PRO A 469 16.12 -4.08 8.94
N CYS A 470 15.31 -3.89 7.89
CA CYS A 470 14.28 -2.80 7.80
C CYS A 470 12.91 -3.14 7.22
N SER A 471 12.74 -4.27 6.52
CA SER A 471 11.45 -4.71 5.98
C SER A 471 11.29 -6.22 6.14
N MET A 472 10.06 -6.73 6.21
CA MET A 472 9.76 -8.13 6.50
C MET A 472 8.36 -8.54 6.03
N ALA A 473 8.20 -9.84 5.74
CA ALA A 473 6.97 -10.51 5.31
C ALA A 473 6.93 -11.97 5.84
N VAL A 474 5.76 -12.62 5.77
CA VAL A 474 5.52 -13.98 6.32
C VAL A 474 4.85 -14.89 5.30
N GLY A 475 5.08 -16.20 5.40
CA GLY A 475 4.46 -17.24 4.57
C GLY A 475 4.96 -18.64 4.93
N ASP A 476 4.22 -19.70 4.59
CA ASP A 476 4.70 -21.09 4.65
C ASP A 476 5.63 -21.38 3.45
N PHE A 477 6.95 -21.35 3.66
CA PHE A 477 7.95 -21.50 2.60
C PHE A 477 8.52 -22.93 2.50
N ASN A 478 8.08 -23.80 3.40
CA ASN A 478 8.55 -25.16 3.53
C ASN A 478 7.44 -26.20 3.37
N ASN A 479 6.20 -25.75 3.10
CA ASN A 479 5.00 -26.54 2.88
C ASN A 479 4.80 -27.66 3.91
N ASP A 480 5.42 -27.52 5.08
CA ASP A 480 5.16 -28.36 6.23
C ASP A 480 4.03 -27.76 7.07
N THR A 481 3.32 -26.78 6.48
CA THR A 481 2.22 -25.98 7.02
C THR A 481 2.66 -24.93 8.02
N ARG A 482 3.97 -24.72 8.22
CA ARG A 482 4.53 -23.79 9.21
C ARG A 482 4.89 -22.46 8.64
N VAL A 483 4.63 -21.41 9.40
CA VAL A 483 5.04 -20.09 8.95
C VAL A 483 6.55 -19.92 9.06
N ASP A 484 7.14 -19.46 7.96
CA ASP A 484 8.51 -19.08 7.81
C ASP A 484 8.61 -17.54 7.64
N ILE A 485 9.75 -16.95 8.01
CA ILE A 485 9.94 -15.48 7.99
C ILE A 485 10.98 -15.08 6.97
N VAL A 486 10.68 -14.03 6.21
CA VAL A 486 11.69 -13.29 5.46
C VAL A 486 11.80 -11.84 5.87
N PHE A 487 13.04 -11.38 6.02
CA PHE A 487 13.34 -9.98 6.23
C PHE A 487 14.63 -9.57 5.51
N ALA A 488 14.76 -8.26 5.26
CA ALA A 488 15.86 -7.67 4.50
C ALA A 488 16.58 -6.56 5.27
N SER A 489 17.90 -6.43 5.07
CA SER A 489 18.85 -5.67 5.89
C SER A 489 19.26 -4.28 5.40
N CYS A 490 18.52 -3.22 5.77
CA CYS A 490 18.93 -1.80 5.62
C CYS A 490 20.27 -1.39 6.27
N ASP A 491 21.39 -1.67 5.61
CA ASP A 491 22.80 -1.28 5.84
C ASP A 491 23.71 -2.51 5.79
N ALA A 492 23.18 -3.62 5.27
CA ALA A 492 23.95 -4.83 5.09
C ALA A 492 23.38 -5.81 4.09
N ASP A 493 24.23 -6.71 3.68
CA ASP A 493 23.97 -7.52 2.54
C ASP A 493 23.20 -8.76 2.86
N SER A 494 22.01 -8.68 3.43
CA SER A 494 21.29 -9.93 3.68
C SER A 494 19.79 -9.79 3.56
N VAL A 495 19.24 -10.80 2.91
CA VAL A 495 17.94 -11.33 3.20
C VAL A 495 18.18 -12.58 3.98
N VAL A 496 17.32 -12.84 4.90
CA VAL A 496 17.50 -13.99 5.74
C VAL A 496 16.14 -14.61 5.81
N ILE A 497 16.14 -15.89 5.45
CA ILE A 497 15.03 -16.74 5.83
C ILE A 497 15.49 -17.57 6.98
N ILE A 498 14.59 -17.62 7.90
CA ILE A 498 14.68 -18.40 9.08
C ILE A 498 13.45 -19.31 8.96
N LEU A 499 13.67 -20.62 9.07
CA LEU A 499 12.60 -21.60 8.89
C LEU A 499 11.93 -21.94 10.19
N GLY A 500 10.62 -21.75 10.23
CA GLY A 500 9.80 -22.11 11.37
C GLY A 500 9.93 -23.60 11.57
N CYS A 501 10.71 -24.03 12.57
CA CYS A 501 10.76 -25.43 12.94
C CYS A 501 9.41 -25.94 13.46
N GLY A 502 8.42 -25.05 13.60
CA GLY A 502 7.14 -25.36 14.24
C GLY A 502 7.33 -25.53 15.74
N ASN A 503 8.31 -24.81 16.29
CA ASN A 503 8.46 -24.50 17.71
C ASN A 503 8.97 -23.06 17.87
N GLY A 504 8.99 -22.32 16.74
CA GLY A 504 9.41 -20.95 16.56
C GLY A 504 10.89 -20.65 16.82
N SER A 505 11.67 -21.68 17.19
CA SER A 505 13.07 -21.62 16.82
C SER A 505 13.14 -21.64 15.31
N PHE A 506 14.01 -20.82 14.76
CA PHE A 506 14.29 -20.84 13.35
C PHE A 506 15.68 -21.38 13.18
N GLU A 507 15.69 -22.68 13.04
CA GLU A 507 16.87 -23.31 12.51
C GLU A 507 16.97 -22.99 11.03
N ASN A 508 18.12 -23.36 10.46
CA ASN A 508 18.45 -22.97 9.11
C ASN A 508 18.17 -21.48 8.93
N LEU A 509 18.76 -20.68 9.84
CA LEU A 509 19.09 -19.30 9.52
C LEU A 509 19.96 -19.39 8.28
N MET A 510 19.26 -19.33 7.15
CA MET A 510 19.84 -19.31 5.85
C MET A 510 19.91 -17.85 5.56
N MET A 511 21.07 -17.37 5.97
CA MET A 511 21.51 -16.10 5.50
C MET A 511 21.73 -16.23 4.02
N TYR A 512 20.96 -15.43 3.34
CA TYR A 512 21.03 -15.25 1.94
C TYR A 512 21.64 -13.90 1.75
N SER A 513 22.98 -13.91 1.77
CA SER A 513 23.73 -12.70 1.54
C SER A 513 23.24 -12.10 0.24
N THR A 514 22.79 -10.84 0.32
CA THR A 514 22.47 -10.04 -0.84
C THR A 514 23.72 -9.51 -1.54
N ASN A 515 24.92 -9.98 -1.18
CA ASN A 515 26.25 -9.55 -1.65
C ASN A 515 26.62 -8.08 -1.46
N SER A 516 25.66 -7.20 -1.18
CA SER A 516 25.92 -5.84 -0.76
C SER A 516 24.81 -5.23 0.12
N SER A 517 25.25 -4.34 1.01
CA SER A 517 24.43 -3.54 1.92
C SER A 517 23.56 -2.55 1.19
N SER A 518 22.42 -2.21 1.76
CA SER A 518 21.50 -1.25 1.17
C SER A 518 20.75 -0.44 2.22
N SER A 519 20.41 0.82 1.99
CA SER A 519 19.71 1.71 2.93
C SER A 519 18.19 1.54 2.95
N ARG A 520 17.64 0.76 2.02
CA ARG A 520 16.21 0.49 1.86
C ARG A 520 15.95 -0.88 1.24
N TYR A 521 14.85 -1.49 1.64
CA TYR A 521 14.38 -2.73 1.06
C TYR A 521 12.86 -2.74 0.93
N SER A 522 12.39 -3.25 -0.19
CA SER A 522 11.01 -3.66 -0.40
C SER A 522 10.98 -5.17 -0.56
N LEU A 523 9.94 -5.80 -0.02
CA LEU A 523 9.76 -7.25 0.00
C LEU A 523 8.36 -7.58 -0.47
N ALA A 524 8.24 -8.69 -1.18
CA ALA A 524 6.97 -9.29 -1.55
C ALA A 524 7.08 -10.81 -1.50
N VAL A 525 5.96 -11.47 -1.19
CA VAL A 525 5.86 -12.92 -0.98
C VAL A 525 4.70 -13.43 -1.83
N GLU A 526 4.98 -14.37 -2.71
CA GLU A 526 4.00 -15.04 -3.58
C GLU A 526 4.56 -16.40 -4.05
N ASP A 527 3.72 -17.32 -4.52
CA ASP A 527 4.16 -18.58 -5.14
C ASP A 527 4.60 -18.34 -6.59
N ILE A 528 5.91 -18.14 -6.79
CA ILE A 528 6.42 -17.54 -8.03
C ILE A 528 6.65 -18.62 -9.10
N ASN A 529 7.11 -19.79 -8.69
CA ASN A 529 7.27 -20.94 -9.57
C ASN A 529 5.99 -21.78 -9.75
N ASN A 530 4.89 -21.41 -9.06
CA ASN A 530 3.59 -22.06 -9.14
C ASN A 530 3.64 -23.54 -8.77
N ASP A 531 4.56 -23.89 -7.88
CA ASP A 531 4.66 -25.22 -7.35
C ASP A 531 3.86 -25.38 -6.04
N THR A 532 3.02 -24.39 -5.71
CA THR A 532 2.24 -24.23 -4.46
C THR A 532 3.08 -23.92 -3.24
N ILE A 533 4.35 -23.55 -3.44
CA ILE A 533 5.28 -23.13 -2.38
C ILE A 533 5.54 -21.64 -2.53
N LEU A 534 5.45 -20.91 -1.41
CA LEU A 534 5.73 -19.48 -1.40
C LEU A 534 7.23 -19.21 -1.69
N ASP A 535 7.45 -18.18 -2.50
CA ASP A 535 8.75 -17.67 -2.89
C ASP A 535 8.88 -16.19 -2.43
N ILE A 536 10.12 -15.68 -2.35
CA ILE A 536 10.38 -14.32 -1.83
C ILE A 536 11.19 -13.49 -2.80
N VAL A 537 10.80 -12.22 -2.91
CA VAL A 537 11.46 -11.20 -3.73
C VAL A 537 11.93 -10.03 -2.90
N VAL A 538 13.17 -9.59 -3.14
CA VAL A 538 13.78 -8.48 -2.39
C VAL A 538 14.57 -7.49 -3.25
N ALA A 539 14.24 -6.20 -3.09
CA ALA A 539 14.94 -5.10 -3.73
C ALA A 539 16.09 -4.59 -2.85
N ILE A 540 17.32 -4.62 -3.37
CA ILE A 540 18.54 -4.34 -2.61
C ILE A 540 19.09 -2.95 -2.98
N HIS A 541 18.47 -1.90 -2.44
CA HIS A 541 18.65 -0.48 -2.82
C HIS A 541 20.07 0.06 -2.99
N ASP A 542 21.06 -0.07 -2.09
CA ASP A 542 22.40 0.54 -2.35
C ASP A 542 23.33 -0.35 -3.18
N THR A 543 22.73 -1.20 -4.02
CA THR A 543 23.40 -2.23 -4.81
C THR A 543 22.64 -2.44 -6.08
N ASN A 544 23.26 -3.18 -6.95
CA ASN A 544 22.63 -3.64 -8.15
C ASN A 544 22.17 -5.10 -8.10
N TYR A 545 21.40 -5.49 -7.08
CA TYR A 545 20.93 -6.87 -6.98
C TYR A 545 19.44 -6.92 -6.65
N LEU A 546 18.71 -7.83 -7.31
CA LEU A 546 17.44 -8.34 -6.83
C LEU A 546 17.72 -9.72 -6.28
N GLY A 547 17.31 -9.97 -5.06
CA GLY A 547 17.37 -11.30 -4.48
C GLY A 547 16.06 -12.02 -4.72
N VAL A 548 16.13 -13.25 -5.19
CA VAL A 548 14.99 -14.17 -5.16
C VAL A 548 15.39 -15.41 -4.43
N LEU A 549 14.44 -15.87 -3.66
CA LEU A 549 14.59 -17.01 -2.82
C LEU A 549 13.43 -17.91 -3.15
N LEU A 550 13.77 -19.05 -3.74
CA LEU A 550 12.78 -20.05 -4.10
C LEU A 550 12.55 -21.01 -2.96
N GLY A 551 11.35 -21.04 -2.41
CA GLY A 551 10.96 -22.01 -1.40
C GLY A 551 11.06 -23.40 -2.00
N GLN A 552 11.76 -24.32 -1.36
CA GLN A 552 11.84 -25.70 -1.87
C GLN A 552 10.78 -26.61 -1.23
N GLY A 553 9.78 -26.04 -0.54
CA GLY A 553 8.79 -26.80 0.22
C GLY A 553 9.45 -27.70 1.26
N ASN A 554 10.65 -27.31 1.69
CA ASN A 554 11.35 -27.80 2.87
C ASN A 554 12.05 -26.64 3.60
N GLY A 555 11.75 -25.41 3.16
CA GLY A 555 12.20 -24.16 3.73
C GLY A 555 13.62 -23.80 3.38
N THR A 556 14.39 -24.74 2.83
CA THR A 556 15.63 -24.34 2.21
C THR A 556 15.30 -23.58 0.97
N PHE A 557 15.69 -22.32 0.97
CA PHE A 557 15.66 -21.60 -0.27
C PHE A 557 16.84 -22.06 -1.08
N ALA A 558 16.64 -22.10 -2.39
CA ALA A 558 17.81 -22.12 -3.25
C ALA A 558 18.76 -20.98 -2.83
N SER A 559 20.07 -21.21 -2.91
CA SER A 559 21.06 -20.14 -2.73
C SER A 559 20.52 -18.90 -3.38
N ILE A 560 20.36 -17.85 -2.57
CA ILE A 560 19.79 -16.57 -3.01
C ILE A 560 20.27 -16.32 -4.41
N ILE A 561 19.31 -16.34 -5.32
CA ILE A 561 19.62 -16.09 -6.69
C ILE A 561 19.63 -14.59 -6.72
N LEU A 562 20.82 -14.08 -6.38
CA LEU A 562 21.14 -12.72 -6.65
C LEU A 562 21.22 -12.65 -8.14
N PHE A 563 20.17 -12.03 -8.62
CA PHE A 563 20.15 -11.58 -9.96
C PHE A 563 20.95 -10.29 -9.95
N PRO A 564 22.17 -10.31 -10.54
CA PRO A 564 22.94 -9.11 -10.73
C PRO A 564 22.10 -8.27 -11.63
N LEU A 565 21.46 -7.29 -11.03
CA LEU A 565 21.12 -6.12 -11.76
C LEU A 565 22.44 -5.49 -12.22
N GLU A 566 22.36 -4.56 -13.14
CA GLU A 566 23.56 -3.99 -13.72
C GLU A 566 24.40 -3.13 -12.80
N TYR A 567 25.68 -3.03 -13.10
CA TYR A 567 26.57 -2.28 -12.22
C TYR A 567 26.11 -0.83 -11.99
N GLY A 568 25.81 -0.49 -10.73
CA GLY A 568 25.37 0.84 -10.29
C GLY A 568 23.86 1.00 -10.05
N THR A 569 23.02 -0.03 -10.32
CA THR A 569 21.58 0.05 -10.02
C THR A 569 21.32 0.20 -8.53
N HIS A 570 20.18 0.80 -8.19
CA HIS A 570 19.72 1.01 -6.80
C HIS A 570 18.21 0.68 -6.63
N PRO A 571 17.81 -0.61 -6.54
CA PRO A 571 16.42 -1.09 -6.43
C PRO A 571 15.56 -0.36 -5.41
N PHE A 572 14.39 0.11 -5.81
CA PHE A 572 13.56 1.00 -5.00
C PHE A 572 12.15 0.44 -4.76
N SER A 573 11.54 -0.14 -5.77
CA SER A 573 10.21 -0.74 -5.70
C SER A 573 10.15 -2.02 -6.55
N ILE A 574 9.22 -2.91 -6.21
CA ILE A 574 9.02 -4.21 -6.86
C ILE A 574 7.54 -4.41 -7.13
N VAL A 575 7.24 -5.03 -8.27
CA VAL A 575 5.94 -5.62 -8.57
C VAL A 575 6.12 -7.04 -9.05
N ILE A 576 5.13 -7.88 -8.77
CA ILE A 576 5.08 -9.30 -9.15
C ILE A 576 3.90 -9.49 -10.12
N GLY A 577 4.12 -10.26 -11.18
CA GLY A 577 3.07 -10.68 -12.10
C GLY A 577 3.64 -11.70 -13.09
N ASP A 578 2.81 -12.48 -13.78
CA ASP A 578 3.30 -13.43 -14.78
C ASP A 578 3.69 -12.67 -16.04
N PHE A 579 4.96 -12.33 -16.24
CA PHE A 579 5.44 -11.51 -17.35
C PHE A 579 5.81 -12.32 -18.59
N ASN A 580 5.69 -13.64 -18.56
CA ASN A 580 6.03 -14.46 -19.72
C ASN A 580 4.93 -15.45 -20.20
N ASN A 581 3.78 -15.46 -19.53
CA ASN A 581 2.59 -16.26 -19.79
C ASN A 581 2.93 -17.71 -20.00
N ASP A 582 3.81 -18.18 -19.14
CA ASP A 582 3.90 -19.58 -18.84
C ASP A 582 3.11 -19.93 -17.56
N ARG A 583 2.27 -18.99 -17.06
CA ARG A 583 1.48 -19.07 -15.82
C ARG A 583 2.36 -19.10 -14.59
N LYS A 584 3.47 -18.39 -14.68
CA LYS A 584 4.45 -18.29 -13.62
C LYS A 584 4.77 -16.84 -13.36
N LEU A 585 4.86 -16.48 -12.10
CA LEU A 585 5.11 -15.10 -11.71
C LEU A 585 6.57 -14.73 -11.97
N ASP A 586 6.76 -13.47 -12.27
CA ASP A 586 8.00 -12.86 -12.71
C ASP A 586 8.18 -11.53 -11.97
N PHE A 587 9.35 -10.90 -12.13
CA PHE A 587 9.70 -9.69 -11.36
C PHE A 587 10.21 -8.53 -12.16
N ALA A 588 9.90 -7.38 -11.59
CA ALA A 588 10.32 -6.10 -12.08
C ALA A 588 10.66 -5.18 -10.94
N VAL A 589 11.77 -4.50 -11.14
CA VAL A 589 12.46 -3.73 -10.12
C VAL A 589 12.92 -2.40 -10.65
N ALA A 590 12.32 -1.32 -10.17
CA ALA A 590 12.76 0.03 -10.52
C ALA A 590 13.99 0.44 -9.70
N ASN A 591 14.97 1.11 -10.31
CA ASN A 591 16.26 1.40 -9.68
C ASN A 591 16.67 2.90 -9.72
N ASN A 592 17.13 3.47 -8.61
CA ASN A 592 17.39 4.91 -8.43
C ASN A 592 18.84 5.39 -8.72
N GLY A 593 19.73 4.60 -9.32
CA GLY A 593 21.18 4.94 -9.37
C GLY A 593 21.87 4.84 -10.72
N THR A 594 21.73 3.69 -11.39
CA THR A 594 21.91 3.59 -12.87
C THR A 594 20.68 4.06 -13.61
N ASP A 595 19.64 4.35 -12.85
CA ASP A 595 18.33 4.61 -13.35
C ASP A 595 17.85 3.52 -14.31
N SER A 596 17.65 2.30 -13.80
CA SER A 596 17.37 1.11 -14.60
C SER A 596 16.07 0.40 -14.18
N LEU A 597 15.49 -0.42 -15.07
CA LEU A 597 14.50 -1.44 -14.69
C LEU A 597 15.14 -2.77 -14.94
N ASN A 598 15.09 -3.60 -13.91
CA ASN A 598 15.55 -4.96 -14.01
C ASN A 598 14.36 -5.89 -14.04
N ILE A 599 14.34 -6.69 -15.11
CA ILE A 599 13.35 -7.73 -15.33
C ILE A 599 13.97 -9.07 -15.10
N LEU A 600 13.17 -9.89 -14.43
CA LEU A 600 13.51 -11.24 -14.17
C LEU A 600 12.35 -12.15 -14.50
N LEU A 601 12.67 -13.12 -15.35
CA LEU A 601 11.72 -14.07 -15.87
C LEU A 601 11.94 -15.50 -15.50
N GLN A 602 10.94 -16.08 -14.89
CA GLN A 602 10.70 -17.46 -14.67
C GLN A 602 10.54 -18.26 -15.98
N THR A 603 11.59 -18.94 -16.40
CA THR A 603 11.62 -19.78 -17.61
C THR A 603 11.31 -21.27 -17.37
N CYS A 604 11.26 -21.74 -16.11
CA CYS A 604 11.02 -23.15 -15.74
C CYS A 604 10.25 -23.27 -14.43
#